data_AF-A0A0S8FXV7-F1
#
_entry.id   AF-A0A0S8FXV7-F1
#
_cell.length_a   1.000
_cell.length_b   1.000
_cell.length_c   1.000
_cell.angle_alpha   90.00
_cell.angle_beta   90.00
_cell.angle_gamma   90.00
#
_symmetry.space_group_name_H-M   'P 1'
#
loop_
_entity.id
_entity.type
_entity.pdbx_description
1 polymer ?
#
loop_
_entity_poly.entity_id
_entity_poly.type
_entity_poly.pdbx_seq_one_letter_code
_entity_poly.pdbx_strand_id
1 'polypeptide(L)'
;MQPDIQQGELLVLLLGLGTLAFCLANWRRLRALPSWRLLWASYCCLLGAWTLTVMEGLLWSALLNMLEHICYLLTSVLAGLWVLGVFAARQEGSHAAHRDT
;
A
#
# COMPACT_ATOMS: atom_id res chain seq x y z
N MET A 1 -21.54 15.15 -11.30
CA MET A 1 -20.17 14.67 -11.02
C MET A 1 -19.25 15.38 -12.01
N GLN A 2 -18.25 16.14 -11.55
CA GLN A 2 -17.34 16.88 -12.44
C GLN A 2 -16.39 15.89 -13.12
N PRO A 3 -16.17 15.98 -14.44
CA PRO A 3 -15.33 15.03 -15.19
C PRO A 3 -13.87 15.00 -14.70
N ASP A 4 -13.41 16.08 -14.07
CA ASP A 4 -12.02 16.23 -13.60
C ASP A 4 -11.67 15.26 -12.46
N ILE A 5 -12.62 14.94 -11.58
CA ILE A 5 -12.38 14.07 -10.41
C ILE A 5 -12.14 12.62 -10.87
N GLN A 6 -12.98 12.14 -11.79
CA GLN A 6 -12.89 10.76 -12.29
C GLN A 6 -11.66 10.54 -13.17
N GLN A 7 -11.19 11.58 -13.88
CA GLN A 7 -9.90 11.54 -14.55
C GLN A 7 -8.74 11.41 -13.56
N GLY A 8 -8.80 12.12 -12.43
CA GLY A 8 -7.82 12.01 -11.36
C GLY A 8 -7.73 10.59 -10.79
N GLU A 9 -8.86 9.97 -10.48
CA GLU A 9 -8.93 8.60 -9.96
C GLU A 9 -8.34 7.57 -10.93
N LEU A 10 -8.67 7.69 -12.23
CA LEU A 10 -8.14 6.80 -13.26
C LEU A 10 -6.62 6.96 -13.41
N LEU A 11 -6.12 8.19 -13.32
CA LEU A 11 -4.69 8.48 -13.43
C LEU A 11 -3.91 7.93 -12.22
N VAL A 12 -4.47 8.05 -11.01
CA VAL A 12 -3.91 7.44 -9.79
C VAL A 12 -3.90 5.92 -9.90
N LEU A 13 -4.96 5.29 -10.41
CA LEU A 13 -4.99 3.84 -10.65
C LEU A 13 -3.93 3.41 -11.66
N LEU A 14 -3.76 4.15 -12.77
CA LEU A 14 -2.71 3.88 -13.76
C LEU A 14 -1.30 3.99 -13.18
N LEU A 15 -1.04 5.02 -12.37
CA LEU A 15 0.22 5.15 -11.62
C LEU A 15 0.42 3.99 -10.64
N GLY A 16 -0.65 3.57 -9.97
CA GLY A 16 -0.70 2.37 -9.16
C GLY A 16 -0.25 1.15 -9.95
N LEU A 17 -0.88 0.84 -11.08
CA LEU A 17 -0.51 -0.29 -11.93
C LEU A 17 0.92 -0.22 -12.46
N GLY A 18 1.40 0.98 -12.83
CA GLY A 18 2.80 1.19 -13.21
C GLY A 18 3.77 0.86 -12.07
N THR A 19 3.42 1.27 -10.85
CA THR A 19 4.18 0.94 -9.64
C THR A 19 4.16 -0.57 -9.37
N LEU A 20 3.02 -1.25 -9.60
CA LEU A 20 2.89 -2.69 -9.45
C LEU A 20 3.84 -3.42 -10.41
N ALA A 21 3.86 -3.02 -11.68
CA ALA A 21 4.78 -3.55 -12.67
C ALA A 21 6.24 -3.34 -12.27
N PHE A 22 6.58 -2.15 -11.77
CA PHE A 22 7.92 -1.85 -11.26
C PHE A 22 8.30 -2.73 -10.05
N CYS A 23 7.37 -2.93 -9.11
CA CYS A 23 7.57 -3.80 -7.95
C CYS A 23 7.76 -5.27 -8.37
N LEU A 24 7.00 -5.76 -9.35
CA LEU A 24 7.15 -7.11 -9.88
C LEU A 24 8.48 -7.29 -10.63
N ALA A 25 8.91 -6.29 -11.41
CA ALA A 25 10.22 -6.29 -12.06
C ALA A 25 11.37 -6.32 -11.03
N ASN A 26 11.18 -5.67 -9.88
CA ASN A 26 12.16 -5.59 -8.79
C ASN A 26 11.84 -6.53 -7.62
N TRP A 27 11.08 -7.60 -7.85
CA TRP A 27 10.50 -8.45 -6.80
C TRP A 27 11.53 -9.01 -5.81
N ARG A 28 12.72 -9.39 -6.32
CA ARG A 28 13.81 -9.90 -5.47
C ARG A 28 14.29 -8.86 -4.45
N ARG A 29 14.39 -7.58 -4.84
CA ARG A 29 14.80 -6.50 -3.95
C ARG A 29 13.71 -6.16 -2.94
N LEU A 30 12.45 -6.21 -3.37
CA LEU A 30 11.30 -5.99 -2.48
C LEU A 30 11.24 -7.05 -1.36
N ARG A 31 11.48 -8.33 -1.69
CA ARG A 31 11.51 -9.42 -0.71
C ARG A 31 12.67 -9.34 0.29
N ALA A 32 13.71 -8.57 -0.02
CA ALA A 32 14.83 -8.34 0.89
C ALA A 32 14.49 -7.30 1.98
N LEU A 33 13.37 -6.57 1.85
CA LEU A 33 12.93 -5.64 2.88
C LEU A 33 12.43 -6.40 4.12
N PRO A 34 12.71 -5.86 5.32
CA PRO A 34 12.15 -6.40 6.55
C PRO A 34 10.62 -6.37 6.47
N SER A 35 9.98 -7.47 6.86
CA SER A 35 8.52 -7.58 6.89
C SER A 35 7.84 -7.25 5.55
N TRP A 36 8.48 -7.52 4.40
CA TRP A 36 7.99 -7.18 3.05
C TRP A 36 6.55 -7.64 2.77
N ARG A 37 6.09 -8.70 3.43
CA ARG A 37 4.72 -9.22 3.29
C ARG A 37 3.67 -8.20 3.75
N LEU A 38 3.94 -7.44 4.82
CA LEU A 38 3.07 -6.38 5.32
C LEU A 38 3.02 -5.19 4.35
N LEU A 39 4.19 -4.78 3.83
CA LEU A 39 4.29 -3.72 2.82
C LEU A 39 3.56 -4.10 1.53
N TRP A 40 3.72 -5.35 1.09
CA TRP A 40 3.03 -5.84 -0.10
C TRP A 40 1.52 -5.93 0.11
N ALA A 41 1.08 -6.44 1.27
CA ALA A 41 -0.34 -6.49 1.62
C ALA A 41 -0.96 -5.08 1.69
N SER A 42 -0.29 -4.11 2.32
CA SER A 42 -0.77 -2.72 2.36
C SER A 42 -0.90 -2.13 0.96
N TYR A 43 0.07 -2.41 0.09
CA TYR A 43 0.04 -1.93 -1.29
C TYR A 43 -1.08 -2.56 -2.11
N CYS A 44 -1.33 -3.87 -1.97
CA CYS A 44 -2.47 -4.53 -2.61
C CYS A 44 -3.82 -3.97 -2.13
N CYS A 45 -3.97 -3.69 -0.83
CA CYS A 45 -5.17 -3.03 -0.30
C CYS A 45 -5.37 -1.63 -0.89
N LEU A 46 -4.28 -0.86 -1.03
CA LEU A 46 -4.31 0.49 -1.62
C LEU A 46 -4.74 0.46 -3.09
N LEU A 47 -4.18 -0.46 -3.87
CA LEU A 47 -4.55 -0.64 -5.28
C LEU A 47 -6.01 -1.10 -5.43
N GLY A 48 -6.48 -1.93 -4.50
CA GLY A 48 -7.89 -2.30 -4.38
C GLY A 48 -8.79 -1.09 -4.11
N ALA A 49 -8.40 -0.21 -3.17
CA ALA A 49 -9.13 1.03 -2.89
C ALA A 49 -9.27 1.91 -4.14
N TRP A 50 -8.19 2.13 -4.88
CA TRP A 50 -8.23 2.92 -6.13
C TRP A 50 -9.01 2.25 -7.27
N THR A 51 -9.16 0.93 -7.23
CA THR A 51 -10.06 0.25 -8.17
C THR A 51 -11.51 0.49 -7.77
N LEU A 52 -11.80 0.49 -6.47
CA LEU A 52 -13.13 0.78 -5.93
C LEU A 52 -13.55 2.23 -6.19
N THR A 53 -12.66 3.21 -6.10
CA THR A 53 -12.97 4.62 -6.45
C THR A 53 -13.42 4.75 -7.90
N VAL A 54 -12.65 4.15 -8.83
CA VAL A 54 -12.98 4.18 -10.26
C VAL A 54 -14.30 3.45 -10.54
N MET A 55 -14.57 2.35 -9.82
CA MET A 55 -15.84 1.63 -9.92
C MET A 55 -17.00 2.39 -9.26
N GLU A 56 -16.76 3.16 -8.20
CA GLU A 56 -17.78 3.99 -7.54
C GLU A 56 -18.37 5.00 -8.53
N GLY A 57 -17.51 5.60 -9.36
CA GLY A 57 -17.94 6.49 -10.43
C GLY A 57 -18.75 5.84 -11.54
N LEU A 58 -18.94 4.51 -11.53
CA LEU A 58 -19.66 3.74 -12.56
C LEU A 58 -20.82 2.89 -12.00
N LEU A 59 -20.79 2.53 -10.71
CA LEU A 59 -21.65 1.54 -10.08
C LEU A 59 -22.15 2.02 -8.70
N TRP A 60 -22.83 1.14 -7.97
CA TRP A 60 -23.50 1.31 -6.66
C TRP A 60 -22.66 2.10 -5.60
N SER A 61 -22.68 3.43 -5.69
CA SER A 61 -21.72 4.32 -5.02
C SER A 61 -21.65 4.12 -3.50
N ALA A 62 -22.78 4.00 -2.80
CA ALA A 62 -22.77 3.87 -1.34
C ALA A 62 -22.01 2.64 -0.80
N LEU A 63 -22.12 1.48 -1.48
CA LEU A 63 -21.43 0.26 -1.04
C LEU A 63 -19.94 0.33 -1.37
N LEU A 64 -19.60 0.81 -2.57
CA LEU A 64 -18.23 0.90 -3.05
C LEU A 64 -17.42 1.92 -2.25
N ASN A 65 -18.03 3.04 -1.90
CA ASN A 65 -17.45 4.07 -1.03
C ASN A 65 -17.13 3.52 0.37
N MET A 66 -18.05 2.76 0.97
CA MET A 66 -17.77 2.12 2.27
C MET A 66 -16.59 1.14 2.17
N LEU A 67 -16.54 0.35 1.09
CA LEU A 67 -15.49 -0.64 0.89
C LEU A 67 -14.13 0.03 0.61
N GLU A 68 -14.12 1.12 -0.13
CA GLU A 68 -12.95 1.98 -0.35
C GLU A 68 -12.38 2.48 0.98
N HIS A 69 -13.22 3.07 1.84
CA HIS A 69 -12.79 3.54 3.15
C HIS A 69 -12.20 2.42 4.02
N ILE A 70 -12.78 1.21 3.98
CA ILE A 70 -12.23 0.04 4.67
C ILE A 70 -10.86 -0.34 4.08
N CYS A 71 -10.70 -0.34 2.76
CA CYS A 71 -9.42 -0.62 2.12
C CYS A 71 -8.35 0.42 2.47
N TYR A 72 -8.70 1.70 2.57
CA TYR A 72 -7.78 2.74 3.05
C TYR A 72 -7.38 2.53 4.50
N LEU A 73 -8.34 2.24 5.39
CA LEU A 73 -8.05 1.95 6.79
C LEU A 73 -7.08 0.76 6.92
N LEU A 74 -7.35 -0.34 6.23
CA LEU A 74 -6.48 -1.51 6.20
C LEU A 74 -5.09 -1.18 5.68
N THR A 75 -5.00 -0.38 4.61
CA THR A 75 -3.73 0.09 4.06
C THR A 75 -2.92 0.85 5.13
N SER A 76 -3.53 1.83 5.80
CA SER A 76 -2.88 2.63 6.83
C SER A 76 -2.41 1.79 8.01
N VAL A 77 -3.23 0.84 8.48
CA VAL A 77 -2.86 -0.07 9.57
C VAL A 77 -1.70 -0.97 9.17
N LEU A 78 -1.78 -1.63 8.01
CA LEU A 78 -0.73 -2.54 7.55
C LEU A 78 0.59 -1.81 7.28
N ALA A 79 0.54 -0.62 6.66
CA ALA A 79 1.72 0.21 6.44
C ALA A 79 2.32 0.70 7.77
N GLY A 80 1.49 1.10 8.74
CA GLY A 80 1.93 1.49 10.08
C GLY A 80 2.65 0.34 10.81
N LEU A 81 2.06 -0.87 10.78
CA LEU A 81 2.68 -2.07 11.33
C LEU A 81 4.00 -2.42 10.64
N TRP A 82 4.08 -2.25 9.32
CA TRP A 82 5.34 -2.42 8.59
C TRP A 82 6.41 -1.44 9.06
N VAL A 83 6.08 -0.14 9.16
CA VAL A 83 7.01 0.89 9.64
C VAL A 83 7.52 0.57 11.05
N LEU A 84 6.62 0.22 11.97
CA LEU A 84 7.02 -0.20 13.33
C LEU A 84 7.94 -1.42 13.30
N GLY A 85 7.65 -2.42 12.46
CA GLY A 85 8.50 -3.59 12.27
C GLY A 85 9.89 -3.26 11.73
N VAL A 86 10.00 -2.29 10.81
CA VAL A 86 11.29 -1.82 10.30
C VAL A 86 12.10 -1.14 11.40
N PHE A 87 11.48 -0.30 12.23
CA PHE A 87 12.17 0.37 13.34
C PHE A 87 12.61 -0.60 14.44
N ALA A 88 11.78 -1.59 14.78
CA ALA A 88 12.14 -2.63 15.75
C ALA A 88 13.36 -3.43 15.27
N ALA A 89 13.36 -3.90 14.02
CA ALA A 89 14.48 -4.64 13.44
C ALA A 89 15.79 -3.83 13.41
N ARG A 90 15.72 -2.50 13.29
CA ARG A 90 16.91 -1.62 13.35
C ARG A 90 17.49 -1.48 14.75
N GLN A 91 16.66 -1.48 15.80
CA GLN A 91 17.12 -1.34 17.18
C GLN A 91 17.87 -2.59 17.65
N GLU A 92 17.40 -3.79 17.28
CA GLU A 92 18.07 -5.07 17.60
C GLU A 92 19.49 -5.13 17.04
N GLY A 93 19.70 -4.68 15.79
CA GLY A 93 21.04 -4.62 15.18
C GLY A 93 21.99 -3.64 15.87
N SER A 94 21.47 -2.54 16.43
CA SER A 94 22.28 -1.53 17.14
C SER A 94 22.68 -1.96 18.54
N HIS A 95 21.85 -2.76 19.24
CA HIS A 95 22.16 -3.29 20.56
C HIS A 95 23.13 -4.48 20.52
N ALA A 96 23.09 -5.31 19.48
CA ALA A 96 24.05 -6.39 19.27
C ALA A 96 25.48 -5.86 19.05
N ALA A 97 25.62 -4.79 18.26
CA ALA A 97 26.93 -4.19 17.95
C ALA A 97 27.66 -3.58 19.17
N HIS A 98 26.94 -3.21 20.24
CA HIS A 98 27.54 -2.64 21.45
C HIS A 98 27.95 -3.72 22.48
N ARG A 99 27.46 -4.96 22.35
CA ARG A 99 27.84 -6.07 23.24
C ARG A 99 29.17 -6.74 22.86
N ASP A 100 29.64 -6.53 21.63
CA ASP A 100 30.81 -7.20 21.07
C ASP A 100 32.08 -6.31 21.05
N THR A 101 32.05 -5.13 21.69
CA THR A 101 33.18 -4.20 21.88
C THR A 101 33.53 -4.07 23.35
#